data_AF-A0AAQ4DHT8-F1
#
_entry.id   AF-A0AAQ4DHT8-F1
#
_cell.length_a   1.000
_cell.length_b   1.000
_cell.length_c   1.000
_cell.angle_alpha   90.00
_cell.angle_beta   90.00
_cell.angle_gamma   90.00
#
_symmetry.space_group_name_H-M   'P 1'
#
loop_
_entity.id
_entity.type
_entity.pdbx_description
1 polymer ?
#
loop_
_entity_poly.entity_id
_entity_poly.type
_entity_poly.pdbx_seq_one_letter_code
_entity_poly.pdbx_strand_id
1 'polypeptide(L)'
;MKSIPVLTEDHFCAEDFEKARVDGKKRLKHKAVPSIFSHRVPKKIRKPPFARLPNSPANNLAEEQAEPEEENLLIAADSIADGLKSSKEPHDHDESADVATEVPITSDIQEDAPPNMFSEVDVLKRQLNLERRKRARAEMECDALRSSFNGLLAEDQLRVLQKGTMRGSSWTQKTIQESLKVRLACGGRGYEYLRGNGWPLPAERTLQKHIEDIKFTPGILEEVFPALASKVATFHNEERYAVLMLDEIQLTPGLDYDITTRSVIGRPTLPSSDPSAEPVLATHALVFMLGGIASRWKQTVAYHFTAESFDAAKVLDLLFEIIRRCESIGLSVDCITSDMGGGNQAIWRLRGIMATKYGRPRTTCPHPCGNNRSLHFLADAPHLLKNLRGHLVRQQKILLDDDTVRKNKLPSNEVSIKYLEQLCEIDEKHSLKLAPRLKLKHLNPSHYEKMNVGTAYAVFNHAVASALRLLVEQGKIDEEALTTAWFVDQEFKWFSLMTSRTPTMALSDLCSEKGKEAAGPS
;
A
#
# COMPACT_ATOMS: atom_id res chain seq x y z
N MET A 1 -18.01 28.21 -34.01
CA MET A 1 -17.11 27.72 -32.95
C MET A 1 -16.89 28.84 -31.96
N LYS A 2 -17.30 28.67 -30.69
CA LYS A 2 -17.02 29.64 -29.61
C LYS A 2 -15.56 29.50 -29.19
N SER A 3 -14.81 30.59 -29.14
CA SER A 3 -13.41 30.61 -28.70
C SER A 3 -13.29 30.21 -27.23
N ILE A 4 -12.28 29.40 -26.91
CA ILE A 4 -11.92 29.07 -25.52
C ILE A 4 -11.26 30.32 -24.93
N PRO A 5 -11.71 30.82 -23.75
CA PRO A 5 -11.13 32.02 -23.16
C PRO A 5 -9.72 31.72 -22.65
N VAL A 6 -8.73 32.48 -23.13
CA VAL A 6 -7.33 32.42 -22.65
C VAL A 6 -7.17 33.38 -21.47
N LEU A 7 -6.63 32.88 -20.37
CA LEU A 7 -6.27 33.71 -19.21
C LEU A 7 -5.02 34.53 -19.51
N THR A 8 -5.18 35.85 -19.59
CA THR A 8 -4.10 36.86 -19.69
C THR A 8 -3.82 37.53 -18.33
N GLU A 9 -2.78 38.37 -18.28
CA GLU A 9 -2.37 39.12 -17.08
C GLU A 9 -3.46 40.03 -16.49
N ASP A 10 -4.40 40.50 -17.31
CA ASP A 10 -5.53 41.36 -16.90
C ASP A 10 -6.50 40.66 -15.94
N HIS A 11 -6.45 39.34 -15.88
CA HIS A 11 -7.29 38.54 -14.98
C HIS A 11 -6.67 38.38 -13.58
N PHE A 12 -5.63 39.13 -13.21
CA PHE A 12 -5.00 39.05 -11.88
C PHE A 12 -4.81 40.45 -11.27
N CYS A 13 -4.94 40.57 -9.95
CA CYS A 13 -4.71 41.85 -9.27
C CYS A 13 -3.20 42.13 -9.12
N ALA A 14 -2.80 43.39 -9.04
CA ALA A 14 -1.39 43.77 -8.89
C ALA A 14 -0.70 43.12 -7.66
N GLU A 15 -1.47 42.81 -6.62
CA GLU A 15 -1.00 42.14 -5.41
C GLU A 15 -0.69 40.65 -5.61
N ASP A 16 -1.21 40.03 -6.67
CA ASP A 16 -0.99 38.63 -7.00
C ASP A 16 0.36 38.41 -7.70
N PHE A 17 1.01 39.48 -8.11
CA PHE A 17 2.36 39.47 -8.66
C PHE A 17 3.40 39.56 -7.53
N GLU A 18 4.53 38.91 -7.74
CA GLU A 18 5.70 39.02 -6.88
C GLU A 18 6.23 40.47 -6.89
N LYS A 19 6.88 40.88 -5.78
CA LYS A 19 7.52 42.21 -5.72
C LYS A 19 8.56 42.32 -6.84
N ALA A 20 8.83 43.56 -7.27
CA ALA A 20 9.71 43.87 -8.38
C ALA A 20 11.01 43.05 -8.33
N ARG A 21 11.12 42.11 -9.27
CA ARG A 21 12.33 41.32 -9.47
C ARG A 21 13.35 42.14 -10.23
N VAL A 22 14.63 41.90 -9.93
CA VAL A 22 15.77 42.58 -10.57
C VAL A 22 15.82 42.31 -12.09
N ASP A 23 15.16 41.23 -12.55
CA ASP A 23 15.06 40.83 -13.96
C ASP A 23 13.94 41.54 -14.76
N GLY A 24 13.17 42.43 -14.11
CA GLY A 24 12.07 43.18 -14.75
C GLY A 24 10.85 42.34 -15.14
N LYS A 25 10.84 41.03 -14.87
CA LYS A 25 9.74 40.12 -15.25
C LYS A 25 8.70 40.04 -14.14
N LYS A 26 7.44 40.28 -14.49
CA LYS A 26 6.30 40.13 -13.58
C LYS A 26 5.88 38.66 -13.51
N ARG A 27 6.15 37.99 -12.38
CA ARG A 27 5.67 36.62 -12.11
C ARG A 27 4.53 36.63 -11.11
N LEU A 28 3.54 35.78 -11.34
CA LEU A 28 2.48 35.50 -10.39
C LEU A 28 3.00 34.71 -9.19
N LYS A 29 2.53 35.05 -8.00
CA LYS A 29 2.74 34.27 -6.78
C LYS A 29 2.08 32.91 -6.93
N HIS A 30 2.65 31.89 -6.29
CA HIS A 30 2.11 30.51 -6.34
C HIS A 30 0.67 30.35 -5.80
N LYS A 31 0.10 31.36 -5.11
CA LYS A 31 -1.29 31.38 -4.63
C LYS A 31 -2.20 32.35 -5.42
N ALA A 32 -1.72 32.88 -6.54
CA ALA A 32 -2.49 33.79 -7.38
C ALA A 32 -3.68 33.04 -7.99
N VAL A 33 -4.88 33.54 -7.76
CA VAL A 33 -6.12 33.03 -8.34
C VAL A 33 -6.69 34.13 -9.23
N PRO A 34 -7.05 33.84 -10.50
CA PRO A 34 -7.64 34.83 -11.38
C PRO A 34 -8.88 35.48 -10.76
N SER A 35 -9.01 36.80 -10.91
CA SER A 35 -10.10 37.62 -10.39
C SER A 35 -11.48 37.21 -10.92
N ILE A 36 -11.53 36.47 -12.04
CA ILE A 36 -12.76 35.88 -12.59
C ILE A 36 -13.35 34.76 -11.72
N PHE A 37 -12.58 34.20 -10.78
CA PHE A 37 -13.07 33.21 -9.80
C PHE A 37 -13.38 33.94 -8.49
N SER A 38 -14.62 34.43 -8.36
CA SER A 38 -15.08 35.37 -7.32
C SER A 38 -15.38 34.73 -5.95
N HIS A 39 -14.34 34.23 -5.27
CA HIS A 39 -14.44 33.79 -3.86
C HIS A 39 -13.37 34.45 -2.96
N ARG A 40 -13.19 35.77 -3.04
CA ARG A 40 -12.36 36.50 -2.07
C ARG A 40 -13.19 37.01 -0.90
N VAL A 41 -12.87 36.54 0.31
CA VAL A 41 -13.23 37.24 1.55
C VAL A 41 -12.28 38.44 1.72
N PRO A 42 -12.76 39.67 1.97
CA PRO A 42 -11.89 40.84 2.14
C PRO A 42 -10.96 40.68 3.35
N LYS A 43 -9.66 40.98 3.20
CA LYS A 43 -8.72 40.99 4.33
C LYS A 43 -8.86 42.27 5.16
N LYS A 44 -8.99 42.14 6.49
CA LYS A 44 -8.99 43.26 7.44
C LYS A 44 -7.65 44.02 7.38
N ILE A 45 -7.72 45.34 7.22
CA ILE A 45 -6.56 46.25 7.24
C ILE A 45 -6.01 46.31 8.66
N ARG A 46 -4.71 46.03 8.84
CA ARG A 46 -4.01 46.16 10.14
C ARG A 46 -3.48 47.59 10.31
N LYS A 47 -3.60 48.14 11.52
CA LYS A 47 -3.03 49.44 11.91
C LYS A 47 -1.50 49.39 11.89
N PRO A 48 -0.82 50.51 11.54
CA PRO A 48 0.64 50.56 11.48
C PRO A 48 1.26 50.51 12.89
N PRO A 49 2.50 49.99 13.02
CA PRO A 49 3.19 49.89 14.30
C PRO A 49 3.75 51.24 14.76
N PHE A 50 3.86 51.42 16.08
CA PHE A 50 4.40 52.61 16.72
C PHE A 50 5.90 52.82 16.42
N ALA A 51 6.29 54.06 16.15
CA ALA A 51 7.69 54.46 15.95
C ALA A 51 8.47 54.47 17.26
N ARG A 52 9.70 53.94 17.26
CA ARG A 52 10.63 53.98 18.41
C ARG A 52 11.54 55.22 18.32
N LEU A 53 11.77 55.86 19.46
CA LEU A 53 12.76 56.94 19.64
C LEU A 53 14.19 56.36 19.74
N PRO A 54 15.25 57.13 19.40
CA PRO A 54 16.63 56.64 19.37
C PRO A 54 17.31 56.74 20.74
N ASN A 55 18.15 55.74 21.07
CA ASN A 55 18.97 55.69 22.29
C ASN A 55 20.33 56.40 22.13
N SER A 56 20.79 57.04 23.20
CA SER A 56 22.19 57.43 23.44
C SER A 56 22.98 56.33 24.19
N PRO A 57 24.32 56.33 24.16
CA PRO A 57 25.15 55.17 24.51
C PRO A 57 25.82 55.27 25.89
N ALA A 58 26.07 54.12 26.55
CA ALA A 58 27.28 53.89 27.36
C ALA A 58 27.42 52.44 27.88
N ASN A 59 28.64 51.92 27.70
CA ASN A 59 29.44 50.97 28.51
C ASN A 59 29.10 49.48 28.65
N ASN A 60 29.83 48.69 27.85
CA ASN A 60 30.80 47.64 28.22
C ASN A 60 30.78 47.08 29.66
N LEU A 61 30.66 45.76 29.81
CA LEU A 61 31.78 44.81 30.04
C LEU A 61 31.25 43.36 30.10
N ALA A 62 32.17 42.43 29.86
CA ALA A 62 32.03 41.01 29.52
C ALA A 62 31.43 40.10 30.62
N GLU A 63 30.82 38.97 30.24
CA GLU A 63 31.43 37.63 30.30
C GLU A 63 30.45 36.52 29.84
N GLU A 64 31.04 35.42 29.35
CA GLU A 64 30.46 34.23 28.73
C GLU A 64 29.60 33.37 29.68
N GLN A 65 28.52 32.78 29.13
CA GLN A 65 28.23 31.33 29.05
C GLN A 65 26.72 31.13 28.83
N ALA A 66 26.37 30.42 27.77
CA ALA A 66 25.00 30.23 27.29
C ALA A 66 24.57 28.76 27.42
N GLU A 67 23.48 28.54 28.15
CA GLU A 67 22.49 27.48 27.92
C GLU A 67 21.17 28.15 27.53
N PRO A 68 20.33 27.57 26.66
CA PRO A 68 18.94 28.00 26.56
C PRO A 68 17.97 26.92 27.05
N GLU A 69 17.17 27.31 28.04
CA GLU A 69 15.87 26.72 28.34
C GLU A 69 14.77 27.24 27.39
N GLU A 70 13.81 26.35 27.19
CA GLU A 70 12.38 26.47 26.83
C GLU A 70 11.78 27.82 26.39
N GLU A 71 10.99 27.76 25.31
CA GLU A 71 9.82 28.64 25.15
C GLU A 71 8.60 27.84 24.66
N ASN A 72 7.59 27.80 25.55
CA ASN A 72 6.23 27.31 25.33
C ASN A 72 5.48 28.18 24.31
N LEU A 73 4.73 27.54 23.40
CA LEU A 73 3.75 28.22 22.54
C LEU A 73 2.38 27.53 22.67
N LEU A 74 1.53 28.16 23.48
CA LEU A 74 0.09 27.92 23.61
C LEU A 74 -0.62 28.27 22.29
N ILE A 75 -1.38 27.32 21.75
CA ILE A 75 -2.39 27.56 20.72
C ILE A 75 -3.76 27.33 21.37
N ALA A 76 -4.48 28.42 21.64
CA ALA A 76 -5.89 28.40 21.96
C ALA A 76 -6.69 28.38 20.64
N ALA A 77 -7.59 27.42 20.51
CA ALA A 77 -8.56 27.33 19.44
C ALA A 77 -9.93 27.77 19.97
N ASP A 78 -10.44 28.90 19.46
CA ASP A 78 -11.84 29.28 19.56
C ASP A 78 -12.66 28.50 18.53
N SER A 79 -13.74 27.85 18.98
CA SER A 79 -14.85 27.45 18.11
C SER A 79 -16.17 27.92 18.72
N ILE A 80 -16.89 28.72 17.94
CA ILE A 80 -18.28 29.10 18.14
C ILE A 80 -19.17 28.00 17.52
N ALA A 81 -20.12 27.47 18.27
CA ALA A 81 -21.35 26.90 17.71
C ALA A 81 -22.50 27.04 18.72
N ASP A 82 -23.54 27.74 18.29
CA ASP A 82 -24.78 28.03 19.00
C ASP A 82 -25.73 26.82 19.10
N GLY A 83 -26.32 26.71 20.29
CA GLY A 83 -27.74 26.44 20.59
C GLY A 83 -28.63 25.60 19.68
N LEU A 84 -29.10 24.46 20.23
CA LEU A 84 -30.49 24.02 20.15
C LEU A 84 -30.89 23.27 21.43
N LYS A 85 -31.92 23.77 22.12
CA LYS A 85 -32.58 23.18 23.30
C LYS A 85 -33.67 22.20 22.85
N SER A 86 -33.83 21.06 23.54
CA SER A 86 -35.00 20.76 24.40
C SER A 86 -35.24 19.25 24.62
N SER A 87 -35.36 18.87 25.91
CA SER A 87 -36.25 17.85 26.53
C SER A 87 -36.10 16.37 26.09
N LYS A 88 -35.98 15.35 26.96
CA LYS A 88 -36.77 15.00 28.17
C LYS A 88 -36.03 13.99 29.09
N GLU A 89 -36.26 14.19 30.40
CA GLU A 89 -36.25 13.34 31.64
C GLU A 89 -35.44 12.01 31.79
N PRO A 90 -34.81 11.80 32.96
CA PRO A 90 -34.12 10.55 33.35
C PRO A 90 -34.96 9.63 34.26
N HIS A 91 -34.67 8.33 34.22
CA HIS A 91 -35.19 7.32 35.16
C HIS A 91 -34.09 6.85 36.12
N ASP A 92 -34.37 7.08 37.41
CA ASP A 92 -34.08 6.34 38.63
C ASP A 92 -32.87 5.39 38.73
N HIS A 93 -31.98 5.69 39.68
CA HIS A 93 -31.40 4.68 40.57
C HIS A 93 -31.12 5.27 41.96
N ASP A 94 -32.05 4.97 42.86
CA ASP A 94 -31.90 4.57 44.27
C ASP A 94 -30.57 4.90 45.00
N GLU A 95 -30.60 5.96 45.82
CA GLU A 95 -29.66 6.19 46.93
C GLU A 95 -30.37 5.86 48.25
N SER A 96 -29.89 4.83 48.96
CA SER A 96 -30.19 4.61 50.37
C SER A 96 -29.08 5.23 51.23
N ALA A 97 -29.44 6.31 51.92
CA ALA A 97 -28.66 6.93 52.99
C ALA A 97 -28.77 6.15 54.31
N ASP A 98 -27.96 6.61 55.28
CA ASP A 98 -27.87 6.26 56.71
C ASP A 98 -26.72 5.30 57.09
N VAL A 99 -25.89 5.52 58.12
CA VAL A 99 -25.83 6.50 59.22
C VAL A 99 -24.42 6.40 59.85
N ALA A 100 -23.83 7.52 60.31
CA ALA A 100 -22.88 7.53 61.42
C ALA A 100 -22.76 8.94 62.04
N THR A 101 -23.82 9.30 62.76
CA THR A 101 -23.86 9.97 64.07
C THR A 101 -22.78 11.00 64.45
N GLU A 102 -23.19 12.26 64.48
CA GLU A 102 -22.60 13.34 65.28
C GLU A 102 -22.92 13.14 66.77
N VAL A 103 -21.96 13.45 67.66
CA VAL A 103 -22.20 13.55 69.12
C VAL A 103 -21.94 15.02 69.53
N PRO A 104 -22.84 15.64 70.32
CA PRO A 104 -22.78 17.05 70.65
C PRO A 104 -21.83 17.35 71.82
N ILE A 105 -21.29 18.57 71.81
CA ILE A 105 -20.47 19.15 72.87
C ILE A 105 -21.40 19.59 74.02
N THR A 106 -21.18 19.07 75.23
CA THR A 106 -21.58 19.71 76.49
C THR A 106 -20.35 19.90 77.37
N SER A 107 -20.17 21.13 77.81
CA SER A 107 -19.19 21.59 78.79
C SER A 107 -19.47 21.05 80.18
N ASP A 108 -18.43 20.62 80.90
CA ASP A 108 -18.26 20.86 82.33
C ASP A 108 -16.77 20.74 82.71
N ILE A 109 -16.33 21.62 83.62
CA ILE A 109 -14.94 21.88 84.01
C ILE A 109 -14.55 20.99 85.20
N GLN A 110 -13.37 20.36 85.15
CA GLN A 110 -12.45 20.32 86.30
C GLN A 110 -11.01 19.98 85.84
N GLU A 111 -10.08 20.88 86.21
CA GLU A 111 -8.64 20.82 85.96
C GLU A 111 -7.95 19.68 86.75
N ASP A 112 -6.91 19.07 86.15
CA ASP A 112 -5.58 18.90 86.77
C ASP A 112 -4.67 17.98 85.93
N ALA A 113 -3.77 18.55 85.10
CA ALA A 113 -2.52 17.94 84.60
C ALA A 113 -1.77 18.91 83.64
N PRO A 114 -0.42 18.85 83.53
CA PRO A 114 0.41 20.01 83.20
C PRO A 114 0.35 20.46 81.72
N PRO A 115 0.63 21.75 81.46
CA PRO A 115 0.45 22.37 80.15
C PRO A 115 1.70 22.17 79.29
N ASN A 116 1.75 21.11 78.48
CA ASN A 116 2.58 21.12 77.25
C ASN A 116 2.41 19.94 76.26
N MET A 117 1.47 19.00 76.44
CA MET A 117 1.30 17.87 75.49
C MET A 117 0.05 17.92 74.59
N PHE A 118 -0.98 18.70 74.92
CA PHE A 118 -2.24 18.72 74.15
C PHE A 118 -2.20 19.62 72.90
N SER A 119 -1.30 20.60 72.82
CA SER A 119 -1.19 21.47 71.64
C SER A 119 -0.57 20.77 70.44
N GLU A 120 0.41 19.90 70.67
CA GLU A 120 1.13 19.20 69.62
C GLU A 120 0.26 18.12 68.96
N VAL A 121 -0.52 17.39 69.75
CA VAL A 121 -1.47 16.38 69.25
C VAL A 121 -2.54 17.00 68.34
N ASP A 122 -3.08 18.16 68.71
CA ASP A 122 -4.12 18.82 67.90
C ASP A 122 -3.54 19.50 66.66
N VAL A 123 -2.30 20.00 66.72
CA VAL A 123 -1.55 20.46 65.54
C VAL A 123 -1.29 19.30 64.58
N LEU A 124 -0.85 18.13 65.08
CA LEU A 124 -0.62 16.93 64.28
C LEU A 124 -1.91 16.39 63.64
N LYS A 125 -3.05 16.43 64.35
CA LYS A 125 -4.37 16.08 63.77
C LYS A 125 -4.76 17.01 62.62
N ARG A 126 -4.52 18.32 62.76
CA ARG A 126 -4.77 19.30 61.69
C ARG A 126 -3.86 19.05 60.48
N GLN A 127 -2.59 18.76 60.71
CA GLN A 127 -1.64 18.39 59.65
C GLN A 127 -2.06 17.09 58.94
N LEU A 128 -2.44 16.05 59.69
CA LEU A 128 -2.92 14.79 59.12
C LEU A 128 -4.18 14.98 58.26
N ASN A 129 -5.13 15.80 58.71
CA ASN A 129 -6.33 16.11 57.94
C ASN A 129 -6.03 16.92 56.67
N LEU A 130 -5.05 17.84 56.73
CA LEU A 130 -4.59 18.57 55.55
C LEU A 130 -3.93 17.62 54.54
N GLU A 131 -3.05 16.73 55.00
CA GLU A 131 -2.38 15.73 54.14
C GLU A 131 -3.38 14.72 53.55
N ARG A 132 -4.40 14.29 54.31
CA ARG A 132 -5.50 13.46 53.79
C ARG A 132 -6.28 14.16 52.67
N ARG A 133 -6.58 15.45 52.83
CA ARG A 133 -7.26 16.25 51.79
C ARG A 133 -6.39 16.45 50.55
N LYS A 134 -5.08 16.69 50.73
CA LYS A 134 -4.12 16.77 49.60
C LYS A 134 -4.06 15.45 48.85
N ARG A 135 -3.97 14.33 49.57
CA ARG A 135 -3.97 12.98 48.99
C ARG A 135 -5.24 12.70 48.18
N ALA A 136 -6.42 12.98 48.75
CA ALA A 136 -7.69 12.77 48.05
C ALA A 136 -7.80 13.60 46.76
N ARG A 137 -7.28 14.84 46.76
CA ARG A 137 -7.21 15.68 45.55
C ARG A 137 -6.26 15.09 44.50
N ALA A 138 -5.07 14.67 44.91
CA ALA A 138 -4.09 14.05 44.01
C ALA A 138 -4.61 12.73 43.41
N GLU A 139 -5.35 11.93 44.19
CA GLU A 139 -6.01 10.71 43.74
C GLU A 139 -7.09 11.03 42.69
N MET A 140 -7.96 12.02 42.94
CA MET A 140 -8.96 12.47 41.96
C MET A 140 -8.34 12.99 40.65
N GLU A 141 -7.25 13.77 40.72
CA GLU A 141 -6.53 14.25 39.54
C GLU A 141 -5.89 13.10 38.75
N CYS A 142 -5.31 12.12 39.45
CA CYS A 142 -4.77 10.90 38.84
C CYS A 142 -5.86 10.09 38.12
N ASP A 143 -7.04 9.96 38.72
CA ASP A 143 -8.15 9.22 38.12
C ASP A 143 -8.76 9.97 36.93
N ALA A 144 -8.85 11.30 37.00
CA ALA A 144 -9.24 12.14 35.87
C ALA A 144 -8.25 12.02 34.69
N LEU A 145 -6.94 12.02 34.97
CA LEU A 145 -5.89 11.80 33.97
C LEU A 145 -5.92 10.37 33.40
N ARG A 146 -6.10 9.33 34.23
CA ARG A 146 -6.28 7.95 33.72
C ARG A 146 -7.46 7.87 32.76
N SER A 147 -8.57 8.50 33.15
CA SER A 147 -9.79 8.53 32.35
C SER A 147 -9.61 9.25 31.01
N SER A 148 -8.71 10.25 30.92
CA SER A 148 -8.44 10.94 29.65
C SER A 148 -7.61 10.11 28.66
N PHE A 149 -6.88 9.10 29.13
CA PHE A 149 -6.17 8.14 28.28
C PHE A 149 -7.00 6.90 27.92
N ASN A 150 -8.22 6.76 28.46
CA ASN A 150 -9.11 5.66 28.10
C ASN A 150 -9.42 5.68 26.60
N GLY A 151 -9.09 4.56 25.93
CA GLY A 151 -9.26 4.41 24.48
C GLY A 151 -8.02 4.76 23.65
N LEU A 152 -7.04 5.51 24.19
CA LEU A 152 -5.75 5.74 23.54
C LEU A 152 -4.71 4.70 23.95
N LEU A 153 -4.64 4.38 25.24
CA LEU A 153 -3.67 3.43 25.81
C LEU A 153 -4.40 2.29 26.52
N ALA A 154 -3.77 1.11 26.53
CA ALA A 154 -4.23 -0.04 27.29
C ALA A 154 -3.81 0.06 28.77
N GLU A 155 -4.50 -0.67 29.65
CA GLU A 155 -4.25 -0.66 31.11
C GLU A 155 -2.81 -1.03 31.49
N ASP A 156 -2.19 -1.95 30.76
CA ASP A 156 -0.79 -2.32 30.95
C ASP A 156 0.18 -1.20 30.54
N GLN A 157 -0.14 -0.45 29.48
CA GLN A 157 0.60 0.74 29.06
C GLN A 157 0.49 1.86 30.11
N LEU A 158 -0.69 2.11 30.66
CA LEU A 158 -0.91 3.08 31.73
C LEU A 158 -0.14 2.71 33.00
N ARG A 159 -0.13 1.42 33.37
CA ARG A 159 0.65 0.90 34.50
C ARG A 159 2.14 1.14 34.32
N VAL A 160 2.66 0.96 33.10
CA VAL A 160 4.07 1.21 32.77
C VAL A 160 4.42 2.69 32.90
N LEU A 161 3.54 3.58 32.44
CA LEU A 161 3.72 5.02 32.61
C LEU A 161 3.74 5.41 34.10
N GLN A 162 2.84 4.84 34.92
CA GLN A 162 2.79 5.08 36.37
C GLN A 162 4.05 4.58 37.10
N LYS A 163 4.60 3.44 36.66
CA LYS A 163 5.84 2.89 37.23
C LYS A 163 7.07 3.74 36.88
N GLY A 164 6.99 4.60 35.85
CA GLY A 164 8.11 5.38 35.33
C GLY A 164 9.19 4.54 34.64
N THR A 165 8.97 3.23 34.46
CA THR A 165 9.91 2.35 33.76
C THR A 165 9.20 1.21 33.02
N MET A 166 9.66 0.97 31.79
CA MET A 166 9.23 -0.16 30.96
C MET A 166 9.91 -1.48 31.37
N ARG A 167 10.96 -1.43 32.20
CA ARG A 167 11.73 -2.63 32.55
C ARG A 167 10.95 -3.54 33.51
N GLY A 168 10.94 -4.83 33.17
CA GLY A 168 10.29 -5.87 33.97
C GLY A 168 8.77 -5.78 33.99
N SER A 169 8.15 -5.06 33.06
CA SER A 169 6.70 -4.95 32.94
C SER A 169 6.17 -6.03 32.02
N SER A 170 5.10 -6.70 32.44
CA SER A 170 4.38 -7.66 31.61
C SER A 170 3.40 -6.95 30.68
N TRP A 171 3.31 -7.42 29.45
CA TRP A 171 2.42 -6.88 28.43
C TRP A 171 1.29 -7.86 28.16
N THR A 172 0.09 -7.33 27.95
CA THR A 172 -1.06 -8.10 27.53
C THR A 172 -0.94 -8.51 26.06
N GLN A 173 -1.60 -9.61 25.69
CA GLN A 173 -1.60 -10.09 24.30
C GLN A 173 -2.16 -9.05 23.32
N LYS A 174 -3.17 -8.28 23.74
CA LYS A 174 -3.75 -7.19 22.95
C LYS A 174 -2.70 -6.11 22.66
N THR A 175 -1.95 -5.68 23.67
CA THR A 175 -0.88 -4.69 23.51
C THR A 175 0.25 -5.21 22.63
N ILE A 176 0.63 -6.49 22.76
CA ILE A 176 1.61 -7.12 21.86
C ILE A 176 1.11 -7.11 20.40
N GLN A 177 -0.14 -7.49 20.16
CA GLN A 177 -0.73 -7.49 18.81
C GLN A 177 -0.78 -6.10 18.19
N GLU A 178 -1.25 -5.09 18.93
CA GLU A 178 -1.25 -3.71 18.45
C GLU A 178 0.18 -3.20 18.21
N SER A 179 1.11 -3.53 19.10
CA SER A 179 2.53 -3.15 18.94
C SER A 179 3.18 -3.81 17.71
N LEU A 180 2.84 -5.06 17.40
CA LEU A 180 3.26 -5.73 16.17
C LEU A 180 2.68 -5.02 14.93
N LYS A 181 1.42 -4.58 14.96
CA LYS A 181 0.81 -3.80 13.87
C LYS A 181 1.51 -2.45 13.69
N VAL A 182 1.81 -1.74 14.78
CA VAL A 182 2.56 -0.48 14.74
C VAL A 182 3.95 -0.73 14.15
N ARG A 183 4.68 -1.75 14.66
CA ARG A 183 6.00 -2.15 14.16
C ARG A 183 6.01 -2.51 12.68
N LEU A 184 4.92 -3.10 12.17
CA LEU A 184 4.72 -3.39 10.75
C LEU A 184 4.46 -2.11 9.94
N ALA A 185 3.62 -1.21 10.45
CA ALA A 185 3.21 0.01 9.75
C ALA A 185 4.32 1.06 9.64
N CYS A 186 5.09 1.30 10.71
CA CYS A 186 6.15 2.31 10.73
C CYS A 186 7.58 1.76 10.60
N GLY A 187 7.75 0.44 10.54
CA GLY A 187 9.04 -0.23 10.49
C GLY A 187 9.83 -0.14 11.79
N GLY A 188 11.01 -0.78 11.84
CA GLY A 188 11.82 -0.86 13.08
C GLY A 188 12.29 0.50 13.57
N ARG A 189 12.83 1.32 12.67
CA ARG A 189 13.27 2.68 13.00
C ARG A 189 12.14 3.56 13.52
N GLY A 190 10.96 3.51 12.89
CA GLY A 190 9.79 4.26 13.34
C GLY A 190 9.29 3.79 14.70
N TYR A 191 9.28 2.47 14.92
CA TYR A 191 8.86 1.87 16.18
C TYR A 191 9.79 2.29 17.33
N GLU A 192 11.12 2.26 17.11
CA GLU A 192 12.08 2.67 18.13
C GLU A 192 12.12 4.19 18.35
N TYR A 193 11.82 4.98 17.33
CA TYR A 193 11.61 6.41 17.48
C TYR A 193 10.41 6.72 18.39
N LEU A 194 9.28 6.05 18.17
CA LEU A 194 8.10 6.20 19.05
C LEU A 194 8.44 5.79 20.49
N ARG A 195 9.11 4.66 20.68
CA ARG A 195 9.52 4.21 22.01
C ARG A 195 10.52 5.18 22.67
N GLY A 196 11.42 5.78 21.89
CA GLY A 196 12.37 6.80 22.35
C GLY A 196 11.69 8.11 22.79
N ASN A 197 10.57 8.46 22.17
CA ASN A 197 9.72 9.60 22.54
C ASN A 197 8.81 9.32 23.74
N GLY A 198 8.99 8.22 24.46
CA GLY A 198 8.22 7.90 25.66
C GLY A 198 6.91 7.15 25.43
N TRP A 199 6.65 6.66 24.20
CA TRP A 199 5.48 5.80 23.97
C TRP A 199 5.63 4.47 24.73
N PRO A 200 4.62 4.03 25.51
CA PRO A 200 4.68 2.81 26.32
C PRO A 200 4.50 1.57 25.45
N LEU A 201 5.57 1.21 24.72
CA LEU A 201 5.59 0.11 23.77
C LEU A 201 6.58 -0.99 24.22
N PRO A 202 6.26 -2.28 24.00
CA PRO A 202 7.17 -3.38 24.27
C PRO A 202 8.50 -3.23 23.52
N ALA A 203 9.58 -3.78 24.08
CA ALA A 203 10.85 -3.84 23.39
C ALA A 203 10.76 -4.75 22.14
N GLU A 204 11.53 -4.46 21.08
CA GLU A 204 11.49 -5.25 19.84
C GLU A 204 11.80 -6.74 20.10
N ARG A 205 12.76 -7.04 20.98
CA ARG A 205 13.04 -8.43 21.41
C ARG A 205 11.84 -9.11 22.05
N THR A 206 11.00 -8.36 22.77
CA THR A 206 9.76 -8.88 23.35
C THR A 206 8.77 -9.25 22.24
N LEU A 207 8.61 -8.39 21.23
CA LEU A 207 7.76 -8.68 20.08
C LEU A 207 8.26 -9.92 19.33
N GLN A 208 9.57 -9.99 19.04
CA GLN A 208 10.20 -11.15 18.39
C GLN A 208 9.94 -12.44 19.17
N LYS A 209 10.09 -12.42 20.50
CA LYS A 209 9.85 -13.59 21.36
C LYS A 209 8.40 -14.10 21.25
N HIS A 210 7.41 -13.21 21.08
CA HIS A 210 6.00 -13.62 20.98
C HIS A 210 5.63 -14.24 19.63
N ILE A 211 6.45 -14.04 18.59
CA ILE A 211 6.26 -14.65 17.26
C ILE A 211 7.31 -15.73 16.96
N GLU A 212 8.27 -15.93 17.87
CA GLU A 212 9.42 -16.82 17.69
C GLU A 212 8.98 -18.27 17.45
N ASP A 213 7.88 -18.70 18.06
CA ASP A 213 7.38 -20.07 17.95
C ASP A 213 6.67 -20.35 16.61
N ILE A 214 6.33 -19.32 15.84
CA ILE A 214 5.67 -19.48 14.53
C ILE A 214 6.76 -19.65 13.47
N LYS A 215 6.87 -20.86 12.91
CA LYS A 215 7.88 -21.21 11.90
C LYS A 215 7.25 -21.24 10.52
N PHE A 216 7.83 -20.51 9.58
CA PHE A 216 7.44 -20.56 8.17
C PHE A 216 8.54 -21.24 7.37
N THR A 217 8.67 -22.56 7.50
CA THR A 217 9.67 -23.34 6.75
C THR A 217 9.27 -23.45 5.26
N PRO A 218 10.23 -23.65 4.35
CA PRO A 218 9.91 -23.90 2.93
C PRO A 218 9.00 -25.11 2.78
N GLY A 219 8.01 -25.01 1.91
CA GLY A 219 6.90 -25.93 1.84
C GLY A 219 5.57 -25.21 1.70
N ILE A 220 4.51 -25.97 1.91
CA ILE A 220 3.17 -25.44 2.17
C ILE A 220 3.15 -24.88 3.60
N LEU A 221 2.67 -23.65 3.76
CA LEU A 221 2.63 -22.92 5.02
C LEU A 221 1.40 -23.34 5.83
N GLU A 222 1.48 -24.49 6.51
CA GLU A 222 0.38 -25.04 7.31
C GLU A 222 -0.08 -24.07 8.40
N GLU A 223 0.80 -23.22 8.90
CA GLU A 223 0.53 -22.20 9.93
C GLU A 223 -0.47 -21.14 9.44
N VAL A 224 -0.57 -20.94 8.13
CA VAL A 224 -1.46 -19.95 7.51
C VAL A 224 -2.89 -20.49 7.36
N PHE A 225 -3.04 -21.79 7.09
CA PHE A 225 -4.34 -22.39 6.75
C PHE A 225 -5.42 -22.25 7.84
N PRO A 226 -5.14 -22.38 9.16
CA PRO A 226 -6.14 -22.17 10.20
C PRO A 226 -6.71 -20.74 10.22
N ALA A 227 -5.84 -19.73 10.05
CA ALA A 227 -6.26 -18.34 9.98
C ALA A 227 -7.05 -18.06 8.70
N LEU A 228 -6.59 -18.62 7.57
CA LEU A 228 -7.28 -18.52 6.29
C LEU A 228 -8.66 -19.19 6.35
N ALA A 229 -8.79 -20.39 6.91
CA ALA A 229 -10.06 -21.09 7.08
C ALA A 229 -11.05 -20.27 7.93
N SER A 230 -10.58 -19.66 9.02
CA SER A 230 -11.40 -18.77 9.85
C SER A 230 -11.90 -17.56 9.06
N LYS A 231 -11.07 -17.03 8.15
CA LYS A 231 -11.47 -15.91 7.28
C LYS A 231 -12.47 -16.38 6.22
N VAL A 232 -12.25 -17.53 5.59
CA VAL A 232 -13.13 -18.12 4.57
C VAL A 232 -14.50 -18.49 5.13
N ALA A 233 -14.59 -18.85 6.42
CA ALA A 233 -15.87 -19.07 7.08
C ALA A 233 -16.77 -17.82 7.08
N THR A 234 -16.17 -16.62 7.00
CA THR A 234 -16.90 -15.34 6.92
C THR A 234 -17.27 -14.92 5.49
N PHE A 235 -16.75 -15.62 4.48
CA PHE A 235 -16.94 -15.27 3.08
C PHE A 235 -18.33 -15.62 2.58
N HIS A 236 -18.85 -14.71 1.75
CA HIS A 236 -20.01 -15.00 0.92
C HIS A 236 -19.61 -16.00 -0.18
N ASN A 237 -20.59 -16.64 -0.82
CA ASN A 237 -20.30 -17.71 -1.78
C ASN A 237 -19.41 -17.24 -2.94
N GLU A 238 -19.59 -16.00 -3.39
CA GLU A 238 -18.82 -15.37 -4.46
C GLU A 238 -17.37 -15.07 -4.05
N GLU A 239 -17.14 -14.78 -2.77
CA GLU A 239 -15.81 -14.47 -2.23
C GLU A 239 -14.91 -15.70 -2.05
N ARG A 240 -15.50 -16.90 -2.14
CA ARG A 240 -14.78 -18.18 -2.04
C ARG A 240 -13.98 -18.52 -3.30
N TYR A 241 -14.24 -17.85 -4.43
CA TYR A 241 -13.48 -18.05 -5.66
C TYR A 241 -12.11 -17.38 -5.58
N ALA A 242 -11.06 -18.16 -5.83
CA ALA A 242 -9.68 -17.70 -5.80
C ALA A 242 -8.87 -18.19 -7.01
N VAL A 243 -7.84 -17.43 -7.35
CA VAL A 243 -6.80 -17.80 -8.32
C VAL A 243 -5.52 -18.17 -7.59
N LEU A 244 -4.84 -19.23 -8.06
CA LEU A 244 -3.50 -19.59 -7.60
C LEU A 244 -2.45 -18.99 -8.54
N MET A 245 -1.60 -18.14 -8.00
CA MET A 245 -0.52 -17.46 -8.71
C MET A 245 0.82 -18.10 -8.37
N LEU A 246 1.67 -18.27 -9.37
CA LEU A 246 3.02 -18.80 -9.25
C LEU A 246 4.02 -17.84 -9.89
N ASP A 247 5.07 -17.47 -9.15
CA ASP A 247 6.19 -16.69 -9.69
C ASP A 247 7.50 -16.99 -8.95
N GLU A 248 8.62 -16.66 -9.57
CA GLU A 248 9.97 -16.83 -9.00
C GLU A 248 10.57 -15.49 -8.56
N ILE A 249 11.24 -15.52 -7.41
CA ILE A 249 12.01 -14.39 -6.89
C ILE A 249 13.48 -14.78 -6.91
N GLN A 250 14.32 -13.94 -7.54
CA GLN A 250 15.77 -14.13 -7.53
C GLN A 250 16.33 -13.88 -6.12
N LEU A 251 17.20 -14.78 -5.67
CA LEU A 251 17.88 -14.70 -4.38
C LEU A 251 19.38 -14.47 -4.58
N THR A 252 20.03 -13.92 -3.55
CA THR A 252 21.50 -14.00 -3.45
C THR A 252 21.87 -15.40 -2.97
N PRO A 253 22.60 -16.21 -3.76
CA PRO A 253 22.96 -17.55 -3.35
C PRO A 253 23.89 -17.53 -2.14
N GLY A 254 23.59 -18.34 -1.14
CA GLY A 254 24.39 -18.42 0.08
C GLY A 254 23.84 -19.48 1.02
N LEU A 255 24.68 -19.91 1.96
CA LEU A 255 24.26 -20.75 3.09
C LEU A 255 24.18 -19.88 4.34
N ASP A 256 23.15 -20.11 5.14
CA ASP A 256 23.02 -19.52 6.46
C ASP A 256 22.56 -20.59 7.45
N TYR A 257 22.74 -20.36 8.75
CA TYR A 257 22.36 -21.28 9.80
C TYR A 257 21.26 -20.66 10.65
N ASP A 258 20.04 -21.19 10.53
CA ASP A 258 18.94 -20.79 11.40
C ASP A 258 19.10 -21.47 12.76
N ILE A 259 19.44 -20.68 13.77
CA ILE A 259 19.64 -21.12 15.16
C ILE A 259 18.34 -21.71 15.74
N THR A 260 17.19 -21.22 15.28
CA THR A 260 15.89 -21.57 15.84
C THR A 260 15.39 -22.91 15.33
N THR A 261 15.57 -23.20 14.04
CA THR A 261 15.28 -24.53 13.47
C THR A 261 16.47 -25.47 13.58
N ARG A 262 17.65 -24.97 13.97
CA ARG A 262 18.93 -25.70 14.03
C ARG A 262 19.29 -26.37 12.71
N SER A 263 19.05 -25.66 11.61
CA SER A 263 19.23 -26.18 10.26
C SER A 263 19.95 -25.19 9.36
N VAL A 264 20.71 -25.73 8.40
CA VAL A 264 21.30 -24.93 7.32
C VAL A 264 20.21 -24.59 6.30
N ILE A 265 20.05 -23.31 5.99
CA ILE A 265 19.19 -22.79 4.93
C ILE A 265 20.04 -22.37 3.72
N GLY A 266 19.41 -22.24 2.56
CA GLY A 266 20.09 -21.83 1.32
C GLY A 266 20.40 -22.96 0.33
N ARG A 267 19.86 -24.16 0.57
CA ARG A 267 19.84 -25.25 -0.41
C ARG A 267 18.48 -25.31 -1.11
N PRO A 268 18.41 -25.75 -2.38
CA PRO A 268 17.15 -26.01 -3.05
C PRO A 268 16.30 -27.02 -2.26
N THR A 269 15.00 -26.76 -2.19
CA THR A 269 14.00 -27.61 -1.52
C THR A 269 13.18 -28.42 -2.51
N LEU A 270 13.26 -28.07 -3.80
CA LEU A 270 12.74 -28.84 -4.92
C LEU A 270 13.91 -29.43 -5.71
N PRO A 271 13.77 -30.65 -6.26
CA PRO A 271 14.80 -31.23 -7.09
C PRO A 271 14.99 -30.44 -8.39
N SER A 272 16.24 -30.37 -8.84
CA SER A 272 16.59 -29.83 -10.16
C SER A 272 16.08 -30.73 -11.27
N SER A 273 15.84 -30.15 -12.46
CA SER A 273 15.52 -30.92 -13.66
C SER A 273 16.72 -31.74 -14.18
N ASP A 274 17.94 -31.33 -13.82
CA ASP A 274 19.17 -32.07 -14.07
C ASP A 274 19.71 -32.64 -12.74
N PRO A 275 19.55 -33.95 -12.48
CA PRO A 275 20.04 -34.59 -11.26
C PRO A 275 21.56 -34.77 -11.23
N SER A 276 22.26 -34.51 -12.35
CA SER A 276 23.73 -34.55 -12.42
C SER A 276 24.39 -33.21 -12.12
N ALA A 277 23.62 -32.12 -12.11
CA ALA A 277 24.08 -30.83 -11.63
C ALA A 277 24.29 -30.91 -10.11
N GLU A 278 25.55 -30.81 -9.67
CA GLU A 278 25.86 -30.70 -8.24
C GLU A 278 25.03 -29.57 -7.60
N PRO A 279 24.55 -29.71 -6.35
CA PRO A 279 23.63 -28.73 -5.78
C PRO A 279 24.37 -27.44 -5.41
N VAL A 280 24.40 -26.48 -6.33
CA VAL A 280 25.03 -25.17 -6.15
C VAL A 280 24.00 -24.16 -5.66
N LEU A 281 23.64 -24.27 -4.38
CA LEU A 281 22.85 -23.26 -3.63
C LEU A 281 21.45 -22.96 -4.22
N ALA A 282 20.58 -22.39 -3.39
CA ALA A 282 19.33 -21.82 -3.88
C ALA A 282 19.63 -20.49 -4.59
N THR A 283 19.17 -20.34 -5.82
CA THR A 283 19.29 -19.10 -6.61
C THR A 283 17.96 -18.38 -6.73
N HIS A 284 16.84 -19.09 -6.54
CA HIS A 284 15.50 -18.55 -6.63
C HIS A 284 14.60 -19.07 -5.49
N ALA A 285 13.54 -18.32 -5.19
CA ALA A 285 12.41 -18.76 -4.40
C ALA A 285 11.15 -18.78 -5.28
N LEU A 286 10.58 -19.97 -5.47
CA LEU A 286 9.29 -20.17 -6.13
C LEU A 286 8.17 -19.95 -5.11
N VAL A 287 7.29 -18.97 -5.36
CA VAL A 287 6.26 -18.54 -4.43
C VAL A 287 4.86 -18.85 -4.98
N PHE A 288 4.00 -19.38 -4.12
CA PHE A 288 2.61 -19.71 -4.43
C PHE A 288 1.69 -18.80 -3.61
N MET A 289 0.87 -18.00 -4.30
CA MET A 289 0.00 -17.01 -3.69
C MET A 289 -1.43 -17.16 -4.17
N LEU A 290 -2.38 -17.15 -3.25
CA LEU A 290 -3.80 -17.05 -3.56
C LEU A 290 -4.19 -15.59 -3.74
N GLY A 291 -5.09 -15.33 -4.69
CA GLY A 291 -5.77 -14.05 -4.87
C GLY A 291 -7.28 -14.24 -4.97
N GLY A 292 -8.04 -13.43 -4.25
CA GLY A 292 -9.50 -13.43 -4.37
C GLY A 292 -9.96 -12.90 -5.73
N ILE A 293 -10.97 -13.54 -6.33
CA ILE A 293 -11.53 -13.13 -7.62
C ILE A 293 -12.62 -12.07 -7.43
N ALA A 294 -13.60 -12.32 -6.56
CA ALA A 294 -14.71 -11.40 -6.31
C ALA A 294 -14.35 -10.26 -5.34
N SER A 295 -13.51 -10.54 -4.34
CA SER A 295 -13.05 -9.54 -3.36
C SER A 295 -11.53 -9.48 -3.29
N ARG A 296 -11.00 -8.30 -2.98
CA ARG A 296 -9.56 -8.02 -3.01
C ARG A 296 -8.89 -8.52 -1.73
N TRP A 297 -8.32 -9.71 -1.80
CA TRP A 297 -7.41 -10.24 -0.79
C TRP A 297 -6.31 -11.07 -1.45
N LYS A 298 -5.19 -11.25 -0.75
CA LYS A 298 -4.08 -12.08 -1.19
C LYS A 298 -3.43 -12.78 0.01
N GLN A 299 -2.96 -14.00 -0.20
CA GLN A 299 -2.28 -14.77 0.84
C GLN A 299 -1.22 -15.67 0.22
N THR A 300 0.02 -15.54 0.66
CA THR A 300 1.06 -16.52 0.33
C THR A 300 0.77 -17.81 1.10
N VAL A 301 0.74 -18.94 0.39
CA VAL A 301 0.36 -20.25 0.96
C VAL A 301 1.46 -21.30 0.86
N ALA A 302 2.43 -21.11 -0.03
CA ALA A 302 3.61 -21.96 -0.09
C ALA A 302 4.79 -21.19 -0.68
N TYR A 303 5.99 -21.62 -0.34
CA TYR A 303 7.19 -21.21 -1.06
C TYR A 303 8.24 -22.32 -1.02
N HIS A 304 9.06 -22.40 -2.06
CA HIS A 304 10.16 -23.35 -2.15
C HIS A 304 11.41 -22.67 -2.69
N PHE A 305 12.57 -23.08 -2.21
CA PHE A 305 13.84 -22.73 -2.83
C PHE A 305 14.12 -23.62 -4.04
N THR A 306 14.55 -22.99 -5.13
CA THR A 306 14.93 -23.63 -6.39
C THR A 306 16.34 -23.21 -6.80
N ALA A 307 17.00 -24.05 -7.59
CA ALA A 307 18.23 -23.69 -8.28
C ALA A 307 17.89 -22.90 -9.56
N GLU A 308 18.76 -22.91 -10.58
CA GLU A 308 18.44 -22.32 -11.90
C GLU A 308 17.30 -23.05 -12.63
N SER A 309 16.99 -24.27 -12.21
CA SER A 309 15.86 -25.05 -12.72
C SER A 309 15.19 -25.86 -11.60
N PHE A 310 13.98 -26.35 -11.89
CA PHE A 310 13.23 -27.24 -11.03
C PHE A 310 12.53 -28.34 -11.83
N ASP A 311 12.23 -29.46 -11.18
CA ASP A 311 11.41 -30.53 -11.75
C ASP A 311 9.93 -30.09 -11.83
N ALA A 312 9.45 -29.89 -13.05
CA ALA A 312 8.08 -29.47 -13.34
C ALA A 312 7.02 -30.47 -12.85
N ALA A 313 7.32 -31.77 -12.79
CA ALA A 313 6.36 -32.77 -12.30
C ALA A 313 6.15 -32.62 -10.79
N LYS A 314 7.21 -32.37 -10.04
CA LYS A 314 7.13 -32.14 -8.58
C LYS A 314 6.40 -30.84 -8.25
N VAL A 315 6.62 -29.78 -9.04
CA VAL A 315 5.88 -28.52 -8.86
C VAL A 315 4.40 -28.70 -9.21
N LEU A 316 4.07 -29.50 -10.23
CA LEU A 316 2.68 -29.81 -10.57
C LEU A 316 1.97 -30.60 -9.44
N ASP A 317 2.65 -31.58 -8.85
CA ASP A 317 2.12 -32.32 -7.70
C ASP A 317 1.84 -31.36 -6.52
N LEU A 318 2.77 -30.44 -6.25
CA LEU A 318 2.63 -29.41 -5.23
C LEU A 318 1.46 -28.46 -5.53
N LEU A 319 1.29 -28.01 -6.79
CA LEU A 319 0.17 -27.16 -7.20
C LEU A 319 -1.18 -27.82 -6.90
N PHE A 320 -1.34 -29.10 -7.26
CA PHE A 320 -2.58 -29.82 -6.96
C PHE A 320 -2.79 -30.03 -5.47
N GLU A 321 -1.71 -30.24 -4.73
CA GLU A 321 -1.77 -30.44 -3.30
C GLU A 321 -2.16 -29.14 -2.55
N ILE A 322 -1.70 -27.99 -3.02
CA ILE A 322 -2.16 -26.67 -2.56
C ILE A 322 -3.65 -26.49 -2.89
N ILE A 323 -4.08 -26.80 -4.12
CA ILE A 323 -5.49 -26.69 -4.52
C ILE A 323 -6.40 -27.56 -3.65
N ARG A 324 -6.00 -28.80 -3.34
CA ARG A 324 -6.75 -29.69 -2.44
C ARG A 324 -6.90 -29.10 -1.04
N ARG A 325 -5.84 -28.52 -0.47
CA ARG A 325 -5.91 -27.83 0.84
C ARG A 325 -6.80 -26.58 0.80
N CYS A 326 -6.83 -25.86 -0.32
CA CYS A 326 -7.72 -24.71 -0.47
C CYS A 326 -9.19 -25.15 -0.51
N GLU A 327 -9.51 -26.20 -1.25
CA GLU A 327 -10.86 -26.74 -1.34
C GLU A 327 -11.34 -27.32 0.00
N SER A 328 -10.45 -27.93 0.80
CA SER A 328 -10.82 -28.46 2.12
C SER A 328 -11.24 -27.37 3.13
N ILE A 329 -10.76 -26.13 2.95
CA ILE A 329 -11.17 -24.98 3.78
C ILE A 329 -12.31 -24.16 3.13
N GLY A 330 -12.86 -24.63 2.01
CA GLY A 330 -14.02 -24.02 1.34
C GLY A 330 -13.69 -22.89 0.38
N LEU A 331 -12.46 -22.84 -0.16
CA LEU A 331 -12.08 -21.98 -1.30
C LEU A 331 -12.15 -22.79 -2.60
N SER A 332 -12.73 -22.19 -3.64
CA SER A 332 -12.78 -22.78 -4.99
C SER A 332 -11.68 -22.20 -5.87
N VAL A 333 -10.72 -23.04 -6.26
CA VAL A 333 -9.54 -22.64 -7.05
C VAL A 333 -9.60 -23.25 -8.45
N ASP A 334 -10.26 -22.55 -9.37
CA ASP A 334 -10.44 -23.00 -10.76
C ASP A 334 -9.39 -22.46 -11.74
N CYS A 335 -8.46 -21.64 -11.27
CA CYS A 335 -7.54 -20.89 -12.12
C CYS A 335 -6.12 -20.90 -11.57
N ILE A 336 -5.14 -21.19 -12.44
CA ILE A 336 -3.72 -21.01 -12.19
C ILE A 336 -3.20 -19.94 -13.15
N THR A 337 -2.42 -18.99 -12.63
CA THR A 337 -1.69 -18.02 -13.45
C THR A 337 -0.20 -18.05 -13.15
N SER A 338 0.61 -18.02 -14.20
CA SER A 338 2.07 -17.96 -14.11
C SER A 338 2.63 -17.14 -15.26
N ASP A 339 3.90 -16.79 -15.17
CA ASP A 339 4.65 -16.34 -16.35
C ASP A 339 4.84 -17.50 -17.35
N MET A 340 5.55 -17.22 -18.45
CA MET A 340 5.87 -18.20 -19.49
C MET A 340 7.33 -18.62 -19.47
N GLY A 341 7.97 -18.67 -18.30
CA GLY A 341 9.30 -19.27 -18.14
C GLY A 341 9.34 -20.75 -18.56
N GLY A 342 10.52 -21.25 -18.92
CA GLY A 342 10.67 -22.63 -19.43
C GLY A 342 10.15 -23.71 -18.47
N GLY A 343 10.36 -23.53 -17.16
CA GLY A 343 9.82 -24.41 -16.12
C GLY A 343 8.29 -24.39 -16.05
N ASN A 344 7.69 -23.20 -16.08
CA ASN A 344 6.23 -23.03 -16.09
C ASN A 344 5.58 -23.61 -17.36
N GLN A 345 6.20 -23.41 -18.52
CA GLN A 345 5.74 -24.06 -19.76
C GLN A 345 5.86 -25.60 -19.69
N ALA A 346 6.86 -26.14 -18.98
CA ALA A 346 6.95 -27.58 -18.77
C ALA A 346 5.79 -28.10 -17.91
N ILE A 347 5.40 -27.38 -16.86
CA ILE A 347 4.19 -27.68 -16.05
C ILE A 347 2.94 -27.71 -16.94
N TRP A 348 2.79 -26.72 -17.82
CA TRP A 348 1.65 -26.62 -18.74
C TRP A 348 1.59 -27.85 -19.67
N ARG A 349 2.72 -28.24 -20.26
CA ARG A 349 2.80 -29.41 -21.16
C ARG A 349 2.42 -30.71 -20.47
N LEU A 350 2.76 -30.90 -19.18
CA LEU A 350 2.39 -32.09 -18.42
C LEU A 350 0.86 -32.29 -18.32
N ARG A 351 0.07 -31.21 -18.48
CA ARG A 351 -1.40 -31.27 -18.53
C ARG A 351 -1.98 -31.05 -19.92
N GLY A 352 -1.15 -31.11 -20.95
CA GLY A 352 -1.57 -30.92 -22.34
C GLY A 352 -2.02 -29.50 -22.65
N ILE A 353 -1.63 -28.53 -21.82
CA ILE A 353 -1.86 -27.10 -22.03
C ILE A 353 -0.84 -26.62 -23.06
N MET A 354 -1.32 -26.19 -24.22
CA MET A 354 -0.46 -25.77 -25.32
C MET A 354 -1.20 -24.86 -26.28
N ALA A 355 -0.47 -23.91 -26.86
CA ALA A 355 -0.90 -23.13 -28.00
C ALA A 355 0.08 -23.40 -29.15
N THR A 356 -0.42 -23.90 -30.28
CA THR A 356 0.39 -24.16 -31.47
C THR A 356 -0.08 -23.26 -32.61
N LYS A 357 0.79 -23.00 -33.59
CA LYS A 357 0.50 -22.09 -34.71
C LYS A 357 -0.75 -22.49 -35.51
N TYR A 358 -1.01 -23.79 -35.63
CA TYR A 358 -2.07 -24.35 -36.48
C TYR A 358 -3.14 -25.11 -35.69
N GLY A 359 -3.01 -25.22 -34.37
CA GLY A 359 -3.92 -25.97 -33.53
C GLY A 359 -4.74 -25.07 -32.62
N ARG A 360 -5.94 -25.53 -32.24
CA ARG A 360 -6.76 -24.82 -31.25
C ARG A 360 -6.02 -24.82 -29.90
N PRO A 361 -5.85 -23.65 -29.25
CA PRO A 361 -5.23 -23.59 -27.94
C PRO A 361 -5.98 -24.46 -26.94
N ARG A 362 -5.23 -25.27 -26.18
CA ARG A 362 -5.74 -25.99 -25.02
C ARG A 362 -5.30 -25.24 -23.77
N THR A 363 -6.27 -24.70 -23.05
CA THR A 363 -6.04 -23.84 -21.87
C THR A 363 -6.64 -24.43 -20.58
N THR A 364 -7.20 -25.63 -20.65
CA THR A 364 -7.85 -26.30 -19.51
C THR A 364 -7.43 -27.76 -19.37
N CYS A 365 -7.44 -28.25 -18.13
CA CYS A 365 -7.35 -29.67 -17.82
C CYS A 365 -8.40 -30.06 -16.76
N PRO A 366 -8.65 -31.36 -16.53
CA PRO A 366 -9.53 -31.80 -15.44
C PRO A 366 -9.05 -31.28 -14.07
N HIS A 367 -10.00 -30.82 -13.25
CA HIS A 367 -9.72 -30.29 -11.92
C HIS A 367 -9.24 -31.39 -10.95
N PRO A 368 -8.19 -31.16 -10.13
CA PRO A 368 -7.58 -32.18 -9.27
C PRO A 368 -8.49 -32.70 -8.14
N CYS A 369 -9.54 -31.96 -7.79
CA CYS A 369 -10.49 -32.33 -6.74
C CYS A 369 -11.77 -33.00 -7.27
N GLY A 370 -11.84 -33.31 -8.57
CA GLY A 370 -13.01 -33.97 -9.18
C GLY A 370 -14.15 -33.01 -9.53
N ASN A 371 -15.36 -33.57 -9.74
CA ASN A 371 -16.63 -32.85 -9.96
C ASN A 371 -16.88 -32.26 -11.36
N ASN A 372 -16.30 -32.82 -12.43
CA ASN A 372 -16.50 -32.33 -13.81
C ASN A 372 -16.12 -30.84 -14.00
N ARG A 373 -15.34 -30.29 -13.06
CA ARG A 373 -14.77 -28.94 -13.13
C ARG A 373 -13.49 -28.97 -13.98
N SER A 374 -13.24 -27.84 -14.62
CA SER A 374 -12.01 -27.61 -15.38
C SER A 374 -11.10 -26.66 -14.61
N LEU A 375 -9.81 -26.97 -14.59
CA LEU A 375 -8.77 -26.08 -14.10
C LEU A 375 -8.20 -25.30 -15.28
N HIS A 376 -8.27 -23.98 -15.20
CA HIS A 376 -7.86 -23.05 -16.25
C HIS A 376 -6.41 -22.57 -16.03
N PHE A 377 -5.61 -22.59 -17.09
CA PHE A 377 -4.24 -22.07 -17.08
C PHE A 377 -4.19 -20.75 -17.85
N LEU A 378 -3.76 -19.69 -17.16
CA LEU A 378 -3.65 -18.34 -17.72
C LEU A 378 -2.19 -17.90 -17.73
N ALA A 379 -1.78 -17.31 -18.84
CA ALA A 379 -0.51 -16.63 -18.93
C ALA A 379 -0.62 -15.23 -18.31
N ASP A 380 0.43 -14.78 -17.63
CA ASP A 380 0.49 -13.39 -17.18
C ASP A 380 0.51 -12.41 -18.38
N ALA A 381 -0.57 -11.63 -18.52
CA ALA A 381 -0.77 -10.72 -19.65
C ALA A 381 0.30 -9.59 -19.72
N PRO A 382 0.70 -8.95 -18.61
CA PRO A 382 1.86 -8.05 -18.59
C PRO A 382 3.16 -8.69 -19.11
N HIS A 383 3.47 -9.93 -18.74
CA HIS A 383 4.62 -10.66 -19.27
C HIS A 383 4.49 -10.93 -20.77
N LEU A 384 3.31 -11.32 -21.26
CA LEU A 384 3.04 -11.47 -22.69
C LEU A 384 3.29 -10.18 -23.48
N LEU A 385 2.78 -9.04 -23.01
CA LEU A 385 2.98 -7.74 -23.68
C LEU A 385 4.47 -7.36 -23.75
N LYS A 386 5.22 -7.61 -22.66
CA LYS A 386 6.68 -7.39 -22.62
C LYS A 386 7.41 -8.29 -23.61
N ASN A 387 6.99 -9.56 -23.73
CA ASN A 387 7.58 -10.53 -24.65
C ASN A 387 7.31 -10.16 -26.11
N LEU A 388 6.11 -9.66 -26.41
CA LEU A 388 5.75 -9.20 -27.75
C LEU A 388 6.56 -7.97 -28.17
N ARG A 389 6.67 -6.97 -27.29
CA ARG A 389 7.58 -5.83 -27.51
C ARG A 389 9.01 -6.34 -27.73
N GLY A 390 9.44 -7.30 -26.93
CA GLY A 390 10.76 -7.93 -27.05
C GLY A 390 11.00 -8.61 -28.40
N HIS A 391 9.98 -9.25 -28.99
CA HIS A 391 10.09 -9.82 -30.34
C HIS A 391 10.27 -8.71 -31.39
N LEU A 392 9.42 -7.69 -31.31
CA LEU A 392 9.44 -6.56 -32.26
C LEU A 392 10.78 -5.81 -32.24
N VAL A 393 11.30 -5.52 -31.04
CA VAL A 393 12.59 -4.83 -30.84
C VAL A 393 13.78 -5.64 -31.34
N ARG A 394 13.74 -6.98 -31.22
CA ARG A 394 14.78 -7.86 -31.75
C ARG A 394 14.67 -8.07 -33.27
N GLN A 395 13.76 -7.35 -33.93
CA GLN A 395 13.47 -7.46 -35.36
C GLN A 395 13.12 -8.91 -35.76
N GLN A 396 12.48 -9.65 -34.85
CA GLN A 396 11.93 -10.95 -35.17
C GLN A 396 10.63 -10.76 -35.96
N LYS A 397 10.46 -11.54 -37.03
CA LYS A 397 9.33 -11.42 -37.93
C LYS A 397 8.03 -11.80 -37.24
N ILE A 398 7.09 -10.85 -37.19
CA ILE A 398 5.71 -11.10 -36.78
C ILE A 398 4.89 -11.09 -38.08
N LEU A 399 4.39 -12.27 -38.46
CA LEU A 399 3.60 -12.48 -39.66
C LEU A 399 2.16 -12.75 -39.28
N LEU A 400 1.26 -11.99 -39.86
CA LEU A 400 -0.18 -12.21 -39.81
C LEU A 400 -0.55 -13.31 -40.82
N ASP A 401 -1.58 -14.09 -40.50
CA ASP A 401 -2.11 -15.07 -41.43
C ASP A 401 -2.87 -14.41 -42.59
N ASP A 402 -2.94 -15.10 -43.72
CA ASP A 402 -3.53 -14.57 -44.96
C ASP A 402 -5.03 -14.26 -44.80
N ASP A 403 -5.73 -14.98 -43.93
CA ASP A 403 -7.15 -14.74 -43.65
C ASP A 403 -7.36 -13.41 -42.90
N THR A 404 -6.52 -13.13 -41.90
CA THR A 404 -6.50 -11.85 -41.18
C THR A 404 -6.20 -10.69 -42.10
N VAL A 405 -5.20 -10.83 -42.98
CA VAL A 405 -4.81 -9.81 -43.96
C VAL A 405 -5.98 -9.52 -44.91
N ARG A 406 -6.59 -10.56 -45.48
CA ARG A 406 -7.72 -10.45 -46.40
C ARG A 406 -8.98 -9.87 -45.73
N LYS A 407 -9.34 -10.34 -44.52
CA LYS A 407 -10.53 -9.89 -43.77
C LYS A 407 -10.44 -8.41 -43.41
N ASN A 408 -9.24 -7.94 -43.04
CA ASN A 408 -9.01 -6.56 -42.62
C ASN A 408 -8.48 -5.65 -43.74
N LYS A 409 -8.32 -6.17 -44.97
CA LYS A 409 -7.79 -5.46 -46.13
C LYS A 409 -6.43 -4.80 -45.84
N LEU A 410 -5.53 -5.54 -45.20
CA LEU A 410 -4.21 -5.05 -44.83
C LEU A 410 -3.28 -5.05 -46.06
N PRO A 411 -2.40 -4.04 -46.21
CA PRO A 411 -1.50 -3.92 -47.36
C PRO A 411 -0.34 -4.93 -47.34
N SER A 412 0.01 -5.46 -46.17
CA SER A 412 1.06 -6.47 -46.00
C SER A 412 0.68 -7.46 -44.91
N ASN A 413 1.41 -8.58 -44.82
CA ASN A 413 1.27 -9.55 -43.74
C ASN A 413 2.33 -9.39 -42.65
N GLU A 414 3.28 -8.46 -42.78
CA GLU A 414 4.40 -8.27 -41.87
C GLU A 414 4.21 -7.04 -40.97
N VAL A 415 4.38 -7.23 -39.65
CA VAL A 415 4.43 -6.15 -38.67
C VAL A 415 5.88 -5.70 -38.51
N SER A 416 6.15 -4.41 -38.70
CA SER A 416 7.52 -3.88 -38.76
C SER A 416 7.75 -2.76 -37.74
N ILE A 417 8.88 -2.86 -37.03
CA ILE A 417 9.32 -1.81 -36.10
C ILE A 417 9.72 -0.51 -36.80
N LYS A 418 10.10 -0.58 -38.08
CA LYS A 418 10.51 0.57 -38.91
C LYS A 418 9.53 1.73 -38.81
N TYR A 419 8.23 1.45 -38.88
CA TYR A 419 7.20 2.49 -38.85
C TYR A 419 7.06 3.15 -37.46
N LEU A 420 7.37 2.42 -36.39
CA LEU A 420 7.39 2.97 -35.04
C LEU A 420 8.61 3.89 -34.82
N GLU A 421 9.76 3.54 -35.39
CA GLU A 421 10.96 4.38 -35.39
C GLU A 421 10.70 5.67 -36.17
N GLN A 422 10.14 5.58 -37.38
CA GLN A 422 9.74 6.73 -38.19
C GLN A 422 8.75 7.65 -37.45
N LEU A 423 7.75 7.09 -36.76
CA LEU A 423 6.83 7.87 -35.93
C LEU A 423 7.58 8.63 -34.82
N CYS A 424 8.53 7.99 -34.12
CA CYS A 424 9.34 8.65 -33.09
C CYS A 424 10.14 9.83 -33.67
N GLU A 425 10.80 9.63 -34.82
CA GLU A 425 11.60 10.66 -35.47
C GLU A 425 10.77 11.86 -35.94
N ILE A 426 9.55 11.63 -36.43
CA ILE A 426 8.61 12.68 -36.82
C ILE A 426 8.14 13.44 -35.58
N ASP A 427 7.69 12.73 -34.55
CA ASP A 427 7.20 13.34 -33.31
C ASP A 427 8.29 14.13 -32.56
N GLU A 428 9.56 13.74 -32.65
CA GLU A 428 10.67 14.50 -32.05
C GLU A 428 10.88 15.87 -32.69
N LYS A 429 10.53 16.03 -33.98
CA LYS A 429 10.63 17.30 -34.71
C LYS A 429 9.46 18.25 -34.44
N HIS A 430 8.38 17.76 -33.83
CA HIS A 430 7.17 18.53 -33.56
C HIS A 430 7.03 18.92 -32.09
N SER A 431 6.57 20.16 -31.84
CA SER A 431 6.23 20.64 -30.48
C SER A 431 4.97 19.96 -29.94
N LEU A 432 3.98 19.72 -30.82
CA LEU A 432 2.77 18.96 -30.54
C LEU A 432 2.93 17.56 -31.14
N LYS A 433 3.17 16.58 -30.26
CA LYS A 433 3.43 15.18 -30.63
C LYS A 433 2.14 14.41 -30.79
N LEU A 434 2.08 13.52 -31.78
CA LEU A 434 0.94 12.63 -32.02
C LEU A 434 0.88 11.50 -30.97
N ALA A 435 2.03 10.94 -30.63
CA ALA A 435 2.21 9.86 -29.67
C ALA A 435 3.25 10.23 -28.59
N PRO A 436 2.95 11.20 -27.69
CA PRO A 436 3.93 11.76 -26.74
C PRO A 436 4.50 10.75 -25.72
N ARG A 437 3.83 9.61 -25.54
CA ARG A 437 4.26 8.52 -24.65
C ARG A 437 5.25 7.57 -25.31
N LEU A 438 5.27 7.49 -26.64
CA LEU A 438 6.24 6.71 -27.38
C LEU A 438 7.54 7.51 -27.50
N LYS A 439 8.67 6.85 -27.26
CA LYS A 439 10.00 7.44 -27.34
C LYS A 439 10.94 6.42 -27.95
N LEU A 440 11.99 6.86 -28.64
CA LEU A 440 12.94 5.96 -29.29
C LEU A 440 13.57 4.96 -28.30
N LYS A 441 13.83 5.37 -27.05
CA LYS A 441 14.32 4.48 -25.99
C LYS A 441 13.39 3.30 -25.66
N HIS A 442 12.09 3.39 -25.96
CA HIS A 442 11.15 2.27 -25.77
C HIS A 442 11.32 1.20 -26.84
N LEU A 443 11.86 1.57 -28.01
CA LEU A 443 12.19 0.69 -29.13
C LEU A 443 13.62 0.14 -29.03
N ASN A 444 14.46 0.72 -28.16
CA ASN A 444 15.77 0.19 -27.79
C ASN A 444 15.98 0.16 -26.26
N PRO A 445 15.23 -0.70 -25.53
CA PRO A 445 15.23 -0.71 -24.07
C PRO A 445 16.50 -1.35 -23.48
N SER A 446 17.04 -0.73 -22.43
CA SER A 446 18.06 -1.32 -21.56
C SER A 446 17.56 -2.58 -20.82
N HIS A 447 18.45 -3.34 -20.16
CA HIS A 447 18.07 -4.55 -19.43
C HIS A 447 16.95 -4.31 -18.39
N TYR A 448 17.03 -3.20 -17.64
CA TYR A 448 16.01 -2.83 -16.65
C TYR A 448 14.70 -2.39 -17.31
N GLU A 449 14.75 -1.65 -18.42
CA GLU A 449 13.57 -1.18 -19.14
C GLU A 449 12.80 -2.32 -19.84
N LYS A 450 13.49 -3.42 -20.17
CA LYS A 450 12.84 -4.64 -20.67
C LYS A 450 11.85 -5.21 -19.65
N MET A 451 12.11 -5.08 -18.36
CA MET A 451 11.21 -5.58 -17.30
C MET A 451 10.03 -4.64 -17.00
N ASN A 452 10.13 -3.38 -17.42
CA ASN A 452 9.08 -2.39 -17.22
C ASN A 452 7.91 -2.60 -18.19
N VAL A 453 6.71 -2.88 -17.66
CA VAL A 453 5.48 -3.04 -18.44
C VAL A 453 5.04 -1.73 -19.08
N GLY A 454 5.30 -0.60 -18.43
CA GLY A 454 4.92 0.73 -18.92
C GLY A 454 5.59 1.09 -20.25
N THR A 455 6.80 0.61 -20.53
CA THR A 455 7.46 0.83 -21.82
C THR A 455 6.85 -0.01 -22.93
N ALA A 456 6.41 -1.24 -22.64
CA ALA A 456 5.66 -2.07 -23.59
C ALA A 456 4.28 -1.49 -23.89
N TYR A 457 3.58 -1.01 -22.87
CA TYR A 457 2.29 -0.33 -23.02
C TYR A 457 2.39 0.98 -23.81
N ALA A 458 3.53 1.67 -23.73
CA ALA A 458 3.77 2.87 -24.54
C ALA A 458 3.91 2.55 -26.04
N VAL A 459 4.41 1.35 -26.39
CA VAL A 459 4.50 0.86 -27.77
C VAL A 459 3.13 0.39 -28.27
N PHE A 460 2.48 -0.49 -27.51
CA PHE A 460 1.17 -1.03 -27.85
C PHE A 460 0.04 -0.13 -27.32
N ASN A 461 -0.09 1.06 -27.91
CA ASN A 461 -1.09 2.03 -27.51
C ASN A 461 -1.99 2.46 -28.67
N HIS A 462 -3.28 2.68 -28.40
CA HIS A 462 -4.21 3.21 -29.40
C HIS A 462 -3.71 4.52 -30.04
N ALA A 463 -3.09 5.42 -29.28
CA ALA A 463 -2.57 6.68 -29.82
C ALA A 463 -1.47 6.44 -30.87
N VAL A 464 -0.61 5.43 -30.67
CA VAL A 464 0.44 5.04 -31.62
C VAL A 464 -0.18 4.53 -32.92
N ALA A 465 -1.16 3.62 -32.82
CA ALA A 465 -1.89 3.12 -33.99
C ALA A 465 -2.59 4.25 -34.77
N SER A 466 -3.18 5.22 -34.06
CA SER A 466 -3.89 6.35 -34.69
C SER A 466 -2.91 7.32 -35.35
N ALA A 467 -1.77 7.57 -34.71
CA ALA A 467 -0.71 8.40 -35.28
C ALA A 467 -0.16 7.81 -36.58
N LEU A 468 0.08 6.48 -36.62
CA LEU A 468 0.50 5.80 -37.84
C LEU A 468 -0.52 5.95 -38.97
N ARG A 469 -1.82 5.71 -38.71
CA ARG A 469 -2.89 5.89 -39.71
C ARG A 469 -2.94 7.32 -40.24
N LEU A 470 -2.84 8.32 -39.36
CA LEU A 470 -2.82 9.73 -39.76
C LEU A 470 -1.60 10.08 -40.62
N LEU A 471 -0.43 9.55 -40.30
CA LEU A 471 0.79 9.81 -41.08
C LEU A 471 0.76 9.16 -42.46
N VAL A 472 0.13 7.99 -42.60
CA VAL A 472 -0.15 7.38 -43.91
C VAL A 472 -1.12 8.23 -44.72
N GLU A 473 -2.21 8.70 -44.10
CA GLU A 473 -3.19 9.58 -44.76
C GLU A 473 -2.58 10.91 -45.22
N GLN A 474 -1.57 11.41 -44.49
CA GLN A 474 -0.79 12.59 -44.87
C GLN A 474 0.33 12.32 -45.88
N GLY A 475 0.51 11.08 -46.33
CA GLY A 475 1.58 10.68 -47.25
C GLY A 475 3.00 10.82 -46.67
N LYS A 476 3.13 10.84 -45.34
CA LYS A 476 4.43 10.97 -44.64
C LYS A 476 5.10 9.63 -44.36
N ILE A 477 4.33 8.54 -44.35
CA ILE A 477 4.80 7.15 -44.13
C ILE A 477 4.13 6.25 -45.17
N ASP A 478 4.81 5.17 -45.57
CA ASP A 478 4.34 4.15 -46.52
C ASP A 478 3.01 3.50 -46.08
N GLU A 479 2.13 3.16 -47.05
CA GLU A 479 0.84 2.52 -46.76
C GLU A 479 0.97 1.20 -45.99
N GLU A 480 2.08 0.48 -46.17
CA GLU A 480 2.40 -0.76 -45.43
C GLU A 480 2.38 -0.58 -43.90
N ALA A 481 2.54 0.65 -43.39
CA ALA A 481 2.41 0.95 -41.96
C ALA A 481 1.00 0.67 -41.40
N LEU A 482 -0.03 0.61 -42.24
CA LEU A 482 -1.40 0.29 -41.81
C LEU A 482 -1.50 -1.10 -41.19
N THR A 483 -0.71 -2.07 -41.65
CA THR A 483 -0.61 -3.42 -41.05
C THR A 483 -0.12 -3.32 -39.60
N THR A 484 0.95 -2.56 -39.39
CA THR A 484 1.54 -2.34 -38.05
C THR A 484 0.59 -1.55 -37.16
N ALA A 485 -0.09 -0.54 -37.70
CA ALA A 485 -1.09 0.24 -36.97
C ALA A 485 -2.28 -0.62 -36.51
N TRP A 486 -2.78 -1.50 -37.38
CA TRP A 486 -3.84 -2.45 -37.02
C TRP A 486 -3.38 -3.38 -35.90
N PHE A 487 -2.19 -3.97 -36.03
CA PHE A 487 -1.65 -4.88 -35.02
C PHE A 487 -1.51 -4.22 -33.64
N VAL A 488 -0.90 -3.03 -33.58
CA VAL A 488 -0.75 -2.25 -32.35
C VAL A 488 -2.09 -1.96 -31.68
N ASP A 489 -3.12 -1.66 -32.47
CA ASP A 489 -4.47 -1.40 -31.98
C ASP A 489 -5.16 -2.66 -31.42
N GLN A 490 -4.96 -3.83 -32.06
CA GLN A 490 -5.48 -5.10 -31.56
C GLN A 490 -4.83 -5.48 -30.22
N GLU A 491 -3.50 -5.37 -30.13
CA GLU A 491 -2.76 -5.66 -28.89
C GLU A 491 -3.17 -4.71 -27.76
N PHE A 492 -3.41 -3.43 -28.07
CA PHE A 492 -3.93 -2.49 -27.10
C PHE A 492 -5.32 -2.89 -26.57
N LYS A 493 -6.24 -3.29 -27.47
CA LYS A 493 -7.59 -3.74 -27.09
C LYS A 493 -7.53 -5.00 -26.23
N TRP A 494 -6.80 -6.01 -26.68
CA TRP A 494 -6.57 -7.24 -25.93
C TRP A 494 -6.01 -6.95 -24.53
N PHE A 495 -4.93 -6.17 -24.43
CA PHE A 495 -4.31 -5.87 -23.15
C PHE A 495 -5.24 -5.06 -22.23
N SER A 496 -6.03 -4.14 -22.79
CA SER A 496 -7.02 -3.35 -22.04
C SER A 496 -8.18 -4.21 -21.51
N LEU A 497 -8.54 -5.28 -22.21
CA LEU A 497 -9.51 -6.27 -21.73
C LEU A 497 -8.90 -7.09 -20.58
N MET A 498 -7.70 -7.62 -20.78
CA MET A 498 -7.02 -8.48 -19.80
C MET A 498 -6.63 -7.77 -18.51
N THR A 499 -6.42 -6.45 -18.54
CA THR A 499 -5.96 -5.66 -17.39
C THR A 499 -7.02 -4.74 -16.79
N SER A 500 -8.29 -4.90 -17.18
CA SER A 500 -9.37 -4.13 -16.59
C SER A 500 -9.48 -4.36 -15.08
N ARG A 501 -9.75 -3.26 -14.34
CA ARG A 501 -9.86 -3.26 -12.87
C ARG A 501 -11.20 -2.81 -12.33
N THR A 502 -12.10 -2.34 -13.20
CA THR A 502 -13.42 -1.86 -12.80
C THR A 502 -14.50 -2.56 -13.61
N PRO A 503 -15.69 -2.82 -13.04
CA PRO A 503 -16.80 -3.41 -13.78
C PRO A 503 -17.16 -2.65 -15.05
N THR A 504 -17.07 -1.31 -15.02
CA THR A 504 -17.31 -0.42 -16.16
C THR A 504 -16.30 -0.56 -17.29
N MET A 505 -15.10 -1.08 -17.00
CA MET A 505 -14.05 -1.31 -17.98
C MET A 505 -13.84 -2.79 -18.26
N ALA A 506 -14.51 -3.70 -17.55
CA ALA A 506 -14.35 -5.14 -17.68
C ALA A 506 -15.39 -5.72 -18.65
N LEU A 507 -15.22 -7.00 -18.99
CA LEU A 507 -16.27 -7.79 -19.61
C LEU A 507 -17.39 -7.97 -18.59
N SER A 508 -18.39 -7.09 -18.65
CA SER A 508 -19.53 -7.09 -17.74
C SER A 508 -20.79 -6.68 -18.48
N ASP A 509 -21.95 -7.00 -17.91
CA ASP A 509 -23.25 -6.58 -18.44
C ASP A 509 -23.39 -5.05 -18.50
N LEU A 510 -22.60 -4.33 -17.70
CA LEU A 510 -22.54 -2.86 -17.70
C LEU A 510 -21.78 -2.31 -18.92
N CYS A 511 -21.01 -3.13 -19.62
CA CYS A 511 -20.23 -2.76 -20.80
C CYS A 511 -20.34 -3.85 -21.89
N SER A 512 -21.55 -4.03 -22.43
CA SER A 512 -21.84 -5.04 -23.46
C SER A 512 -21.00 -4.90 -24.74
N GLU A 513 -20.48 -3.70 -25.03
CA GLU A 513 -19.56 -3.44 -26.15
C GLU A 513 -18.27 -4.26 -26.03
N LYS A 514 -17.68 -4.36 -24.84
CA LYS A 514 -16.48 -5.17 -24.61
C LYS A 514 -16.73 -6.65 -24.84
N GLY A 515 -17.92 -7.14 -24.49
CA GLY A 515 -18.33 -8.53 -24.79
C GLY A 515 -18.31 -8.82 -26.29
N LYS A 516 -18.79 -7.87 -27.10
CA LYS A 516 -18.73 -7.96 -28.57
C LYS A 516 -17.31 -7.84 -29.11
N GLU A 517 -16.48 -6.96 -28.52
CA GLU A 517 -15.06 -6.83 -28.89
C GLU A 517 -14.27 -8.12 -28.59
N ALA A 518 -14.53 -8.77 -27.46
CA ALA A 518 -13.86 -10.01 -27.07
C ALA A 518 -14.32 -11.24 -27.86
N ALA A 519 -15.59 -11.28 -28.29
CA ALA A 519 -16.13 -12.37 -29.11
C ALA A 519 -15.61 -12.34 -30.56
N GLY A 520 -14.99 -11.24 -30.99
CA GLY A 520 -14.58 -10.99 -32.37
C GLY A 520 -15.78 -10.82 -33.32
N PRO A 521 -15.58 -10.26 -34.53
CA PRO A 521 -16.63 -10.26 -35.55
C PRO A 521 -16.86 -11.70 -36.01
N SER A 522 -17.98 -12.28 -35.55
CA SER A 522 -18.56 -13.55 -36.00
C SER A 522 -18.64 -13.65 -37.51
#